data_AF-A0A538TGY3-F1
#
_entry.id   AF-A0A538TGY3-F1
#
_cell.length_a   1.000
_cell.length_b   1.000
_cell.length_c   1.000
_cell.angle_alpha   90.00
_cell.angle_beta   90.00
_cell.angle_gamma   90.00
#
_symmetry.space_group_name_H-M   'P 1'
#
loop_
_entity.id
_entity.type
_entity.pdbx_description
1 polymer ?
#
loop_
_entity_poly.entity_id
_entity_poly.type
_entity_poly.pdbx_seq_one_letter_code
_entity_poly.pdbx_strand_id
1 'polypeptide(L)'
;MPAFGERLSKGEIEDLVAFVMARAGMPAPEDSLALYGRDRAEALGCFGCHGAGGRFARPNPGSLKGYVASWQTADFPELARDKAEFKEWVEEGVARRFREDRIAKFFLSVPPLHMPAYRDHLEAGDIDALWAYVTWLRAGGANPR
;
A
#
# COMPACT_ATOMS: atom_id res chain seq x y z
N MET A 1 7.38 26.05 5.71
CA MET A 1 6.04 25.82 5.14
C MET A 1 5.49 27.15 4.63
N PRO A 2 4.95 27.23 3.41
CA PRO A 2 4.38 28.47 2.89
C PRO A 2 3.05 28.81 3.58
N ALA A 3 2.61 30.07 3.48
CA ALA A 3 1.28 30.48 3.91
C ALA A 3 0.24 30.01 2.87
N PHE A 4 -0.71 29.17 3.29
CA PHE A 4 -1.75 28.62 2.40
C PHE A 4 -3.06 29.42 2.42
N GLY A 5 -3.19 30.44 3.28
CA GLY A 5 -4.44 31.21 3.45
C GLY A 5 -4.91 31.97 2.20
N GLU A 6 -4.02 32.24 1.25
CA GLU A 6 -4.37 32.83 -0.06
C GLU A 6 -4.58 31.77 -1.16
N ARG A 7 -4.29 30.50 -0.86
CA ARG A 7 -4.34 29.37 -1.83
C ARG A 7 -5.47 28.40 -1.55
N LEU A 8 -5.97 28.36 -0.33
CA LEU A 8 -7.05 27.49 0.12
C LEU A 8 -8.12 28.34 0.80
N SER A 9 -9.37 28.02 0.52
CA SER A 9 -10.51 28.56 1.26
C SER A 9 -10.49 28.08 2.72
N LYS A 10 -11.25 28.76 3.58
CA LYS A 10 -11.40 28.36 4.98
C LYS A 10 -11.90 26.91 5.13
N GLY A 11 -12.85 26.51 4.28
CA GLY A 11 -13.38 25.13 4.27
C GLY A 11 -12.31 24.10 3.88
N GLU A 12 -11.51 24.37 2.85
CA GLU A 12 -10.41 23.48 2.44
C GLU A 12 -9.31 23.37 3.52
N ILE A 13 -9.08 24.44 4.28
CA ILE A 13 -8.17 24.41 5.44
C ILE A 13 -8.75 23.54 6.55
N GLU A 14 -10.04 23.67 6.86
CA GLU A 14 -10.73 22.84 7.86
C GLU A 14 -10.70 21.36 7.47
N ASP A 15 -10.96 21.03 6.19
CA ASP A 15 -10.86 19.67 5.66
C ASP A 15 -9.44 19.11 5.75
N LEU A 16 -8.43 19.94 5.42
CA LEU A 16 -7.03 19.54 5.54
C LEU A 16 -6.64 19.27 7.01
N VAL A 17 -7.09 20.10 7.94
CA VAL A 17 -6.89 19.89 9.38
C VAL A 17 -7.54 18.58 9.81
N ALA A 18 -8.79 18.33 9.43
CA ALA A 18 -9.48 17.07 9.72
C ALA A 18 -8.72 15.86 9.18
N PHE A 19 -8.22 15.94 7.94
CA PHE A 19 -7.38 14.90 7.33
C PHE A 19 -6.07 14.66 8.11
N VAL A 20 -5.36 15.73 8.48
CA VAL A 20 -4.10 15.63 9.23
C VAL A 20 -4.34 15.00 10.60
N MET A 21 -5.39 15.39 11.30
CA MET A 21 -5.75 14.83 12.61
C MET A 21 -6.15 13.36 12.51
N ALA A 22 -6.93 12.99 11.49
CA ALA A 22 -7.27 11.60 11.22
C ALA A 22 -6.03 10.74 10.90
N ARG A 23 -5.07 11.30 10.15
CA ARG A 23 -3.80 10.64 9.85
C ARG A 23 -2.90 10.50 11.08
N ALA A 24 -2.79 11.54 11.90
CA ALA A 24 -1.98 11.53 13.12
C ALA A 24 -2.50 10.52 14.16
N GLY A 25 -3.81 10.27 14.17
CA GLY A 25 -4.43 9.23 15.00
C GLY A 25 -4.37 7.81 14.42
N MET A 26 -3.73 7.58 13.27
CA MET A 26 -3.63 6.23 12.72
C MET A 26 -2.73 5.37 13.59
N PRO A 27 -3.22 4.21 14.04
CA PRO A 27 -2.38 3.35 14.85
C PRO A 27 -1.22 2.81 14.03
N ALA A 28 -0.14 2.55 14.75
CA ALA A 28 1.09 1.95 14.26
C ALA A 28 1.39 0.68 15.09
N PRO A 29 2.13 -0.28 14.53
CA PRO A 29 2.67 -1.36 15.34
C PRO A 29 3.60 -0.79 16.42
N GLU A 30 3.57 -1.39 17.61
CA GLU A 30 4.61 -1.16 18.63
C GLU A 30 5.96 -1.73 18.17
N ASP A 31 7.03 -1.56 18.95
CA ASP A 31 8.38 -2.05 18.63
C ASP A 31 8.35 -3.55 18.26
N SER A 32 8.41 -3.82 16.95
CA SER A 32 8.10 -5.12 16.37
C SER A 32 8.60 -5.20 14.93
N LEU A 33 8.66 -6.43 14.40
CA LEU A 33 8.95 -6.67 12.99
C LEU A 33 7.96 -5.95 12.04
N ALA A 34 6.71 -5.77 12.48
CA ALA A 34 5.70 -5.03 11.73
C ALA A 34 5.99 -3.52 11.70
N LEU A 35 6.56 -2.95 12.78
CA LEU A 35 7.00 -1.55 12.78
C LEU A 35 8.16 -1.35 11.80
N TYR A 36 9.16 -2.24 11.85
CA TYR A 36 10.25 -2.23 10.89
C TYR A 36 9.74 -2.36 9.44
N GLY A 37 8.76 -3.24 9.20
CA GLY A 37 8.10 -3.37 7.90
C GLY A 37 7.38 -2.11 7.43
N ARG A 38 6.71 -1.38 8.33
CA ARG A 38 6.08 -0.09 8.02
C ARG A 38 7.13 0.93 7.59
N ASP A 39 8.18 1.08 8.38
CA ASP A 39 9.22 2.09 8.15
C ASP A 39 9.98 1.75 6.85
N ARG A 40 10.17 0.47 6.57
CA ARG A 40 10.74 0.00 5.31
C ARG A 40 9.85 0.31 4.11
N ALA A 41 8.54 0.07 4.22
CA ALA A 41 7.57 0.44 3.19
C ALA A 41 7.55 1.95 2.92
N GLU A 42 7.75 2.77 3.95
CA GLU A 42 7.90 4.22 3.80
C GLU A 42 9.19 4.58 3.06
N ALA A 43 10.33 4.00 3.47
CA ALA A 43 11.63 4.24 2.85
C ALA A 43 11.68 3.81 1.37
N LEU A 44 10.97 2.74 1.01
CA LEU A 44 10.80 2.27 -0.37
C LEU A 44 9.76 3.08 -1.16
N GLY A 45 9.04 4.01 -0.53
CA GLY A 45 8.03 4.84 -1.18
C GLY A 45 6.71 4.12 -1.50
N CYS A 46 6.45 2.94 -0.92
CA CYS A 46 5.27 2.12 -1.24
C CYS A 46 3.95 2.87 -1.00
N PHE A 47 3.91 3.70 0.05
CA PHE A 47 2.74 4.53 0.40
C PHE A 47 2.42 5.60 -0.64
N GLY A 48 3.38 5.92 -1.52
CA GLY A 48 3.19 6.82 -2.64
C GLY A 48 2.10 6.35 -3.61
N CYS A 49 1.87 5.03 -3.72
CA CYS A 49 0.80 4.45 -4.54
C CYS A 49 -0.29 3.75 -3.71
N HIS A 50 0.09 3.01 -2.66
CA HIS A 50 -0.85 2.26 -1.81
C HIS A 50 -1.56 3.12 -0.75
N GLY A 51 -1.33 4.43 -0.77
CA GLY A 51 -1.91 5.40 0.17
C GLY A 51 -1.17 5.44 1.51
N ALA A 52 -1.53 6.42 2.34
CA ALA A 52 -0.91 6.62 3.65
C ALA A 52 -1.00 5.34 4.51
N GLY A 53 0.14 4.83 4.95
CA GLY A 53 0.24 3.57 5.71
C GLY A 53 -0.27 2.33 4.96
N GLY A 54 -0.39 2.40 3.63
CA GLY A 54 -0.97 1.31 2.82
C GLY A 54 -2.49 1.16 2.98
N ARG A 55 -3.19 2.18 3.52
CA ARG A 55 -4.61 2.08 3.92
C ARG A 55 -5.60 2.61 2.90
N PHE A 56 -5.18 3.40 1.91
CA PHE A 56 -6.08 4.08 0.98
C PHE A 56 -5.87 3.61 -0.45
N ALA A 57 -6.92 3.03 -1.04
CA ALA A 57 -6.91 2.66 -2.44
C ALA A 57 -6.91 3.91 -3.32
N ARG A 58 -6.22 3.85 -4.45
CA ARG A 58 -6.18 4.93 -5.44
C ARG A 58 -6.68 4.41 -6.79
N PRO A 59 -7.52 5.17 -7.52
CA PRO A 59 -7.98 4.76 -8.84
C PRO A 59 -6.80 4.41 -9.77
N ASN A 60 -6.95 3.30 -10.49
CA ASN A 60 -6.03 2.83 -11.51
C ASN A 60 -6.85 2.15 -12.62
N PRO A 61 -7.55 2.94 -13.44
CA PRO A 61 -8.46 2.44 -14.45
C PRO A 61 -7.77 1.43 -15.38
N GLY A 62 -8.46 0.33 -15.71
CA GLY A 62 -7.93 -0.72 -16.57
C GLY A 62 -7.03 -1.75 -15.87
N SER A 63 -6.73 -1.58 -14.58
CA SER A 63 -6.07 -2.63 -13.77
C SER A 63 -7.05 -3.72 -13.33
N LEU A 64 -6.54 -4.84 -12.80
CA LEU A 64 -7.32 -5.99 -12.33
C LEU A 64 -8.51 -5.63 -11.42
N LYS A 65 -8.35 -4.60 -10.59
CA LYS A 65 -9.38 -4.11 -9.65
C LYS A 65 -9.93 -2.74 -10.02
N GLY A 66 -9.36 -2.08 -11.02
CA GLY A 66 -9.62 -0.66 -11.31
C GLY A 66 -8.99 0.32 -10.31
N TYR A 67 -8.20 -0.16 -9.35
CA TYR A 67 -7.47 0.64 -8.36
C TYR A 67 -6.20 -0.06 -7.88
N VAL A 68 -5.25 0.71 -7.35
CA VAL A 68 -4.15 0.20 -6.53
C VAL A 68 -4.73 -0.19 -5.18
N ALA A 69 -4.69 -1.48 -4.85
CA ALA A 69 -5.29 -2.01 -3.63
C ALA A 69 -4.56 -1.51 -2.38
N SER A 70 -5.35 -1.11 -1.38
CA SER A 70 -4.88 -0.94 -0.01
C SER A 70 -4.66 -2.32 0.62
N TRP A 71 -3.75 -2.43 1.59
CA TRP A 71 -3.38 -3.72 2.18
C TRP A 71 -4.42 -4.25 3.17
N GLN A 72 -5.31 -3.38 3.65
CA GLN A 72 -6.36 -3.72 4.63
C GLN A 72 -7.69 -4.11 3.98
N THR A 73 -7.83 -3.98 2.65
CA THR A 73 -9.10 -4.26 1.98
C THR A 73 -9.42 -5.75 2.02
N ALA A 74 -10.72 -6.07 2.04
CA ALA A 74 -11.20 -7.45 2.10
C ALA A 74 -10.76 -8.28 0.89
N ASP A 75 -10.56 -7.63 -0.26
CA ASP A 75 -10.22 -8.23 -1.54
C ASP A 75 -8.70 -8.34 -1.80
N PHE A 76 -7.84 -7.85 -0.91
CA PHE A 76 -6.38 -8.02 -1.05
C PHE A 76 -5.93 -9.48 -1.24
N PRO A 77 -6.53 -10.51 -0.60
CA PRO A 77 -6.19 -11.92 -0.85
C PRO A 77 -6.45 -12.37 -2.28
N GLU A 78 -7.31 -11.67 -3.02
CA GLU A 78 -7.52 -11.98 -4.43
C GLU A 78 -6.26 -11.66 -5.25
N LEU A 79 -5.47 -10.66 -4.83
CA LEU A 79 -4.18 -10.26 -5.42
C LEU A 79 -2.98 -10.99 -4.80
N ALA A 80 -2.92 -11.12 -3.48
CA ALA A 80 -1.83 -11.82 -2.80
C ALA A 80 -2.40 -12.76 -1.72
N ARG A 81 -2.47 -14.05 -2.04
CA ARG A 81 -3.10 -15.07 -1.18
C ARG A 81 -2.31 -15.36 0.08
N ASP A 82 -0.98 -15.27 -0.01
CA ASP A 82 -0.04 -15.63 1.03
C ASP A 82 1.26 -14.82 0.90
N LYS A 83 2.21 -15.10 1.80
CA LYS A 83 3.53 -14.46 1.81
C LYS A 83 4.33 -14.74 0.53
N ALA A 84 4.12 -15.88 -0.12
CA ALA A 84 4.87 -16.23 -1.33
C ALA A 84 4.38 -15.39 -2.52
N GLU A 85 3.06 -15.27 -2.73
CA GLU A 85 2.53 -14.36 -3.75
C GLU A 85 2.85 -12.89 -3.44
N PHE A 86 2.83 -12.50 -2.15
CA PHE A 86 3.25 -11.17 -1.74
C PHE A 86 4.71 -10.89 -2.12
N LYS A 87 5.62 -11.84 -1.84
CA LYS A 87 7.02 -11.75 -2.24
C LYS A 87 7.17 -11.57 -3.74
N GLU A 88 6.45 -12.34 -4.55
CA GLU A 88 6.49 -12.22 -6.00
C GLU A 88 6.00 -10.83 -6.49
N TRP A 89 4.95 -10.28 -5.88
CA TRP A 89 4.50 -8.91 -6.18
C TRP A 89 5.58 -7.87 -5.85
N VAL A 90 6.21 -7.97 -4.67
CA VAL A 90 7.23 -7.00 -4.25
C VAL A 90 8.50 -7.13 -5.09
N GLU A 91 9.01 -8.33 -5.30
CA GLU A 91 10.27 -8.53 -6.02
C GLU A 91 10.15 -8.28 -7.51
N GLU A 92 9.05 -8.72 -8.13
CA GLU A 92 8.91 -8.76 -9.59
C GLU A 92 7.82 -7.84 -10.14
N GLY A 93 7.13 -7.09 -9.28
CA GLY A 93 6.02 -6.22 -9.67
C GLY A 93 4.73 -6.96 -10.05
N VAL A 94 4.74 -8.30 -10.02
CA VAL A 94 3.58 -9.14 -10.34
C VAL A 94 3.75 -10.57 -9.83
N ALA A 95 2.71 -11.14 -9.21
CA ALA A 95 2.69 -12.55 -8.85
C ALA A 95 2.61 -13.45 -10.09
N ARG A 96 3.31 -14.59 -10.04
CA ARG A 96 3.44 -15.56 -11.13
C ARG A 96 2.07 -16.03 -11.63
N ARG A 97 1.10 -16.22 -10.73
CA ARG A 97 -0.29 -16.57 -11.07
C ARG A 97 -0.90 -15.62 -12.12
N PHE A 98 -0.71 -14.31 -11.95
CA PHE A 98 -1.23 -13.32 -12.90
C PHE A 98 -0.34 -13.18 -14.14
N ARG A 99 0.98 -13.36 -13.97
CA ARG A 99 1.91 -13.38 -15.10
C ARG A 99 1.68 -14.56 -16.03
N GLU A 100 1.11 -15.66 -15.57
CA GLU A 100 0.85 -16.85 -16.39
C GLU A 100 -0.58 -16.84 -17.00
N ASP A 101 -1.53 -16.15 -16.37
CA ASP A 101 -2.92 -16.06 -16.82
C ASP A 101 -3.11 -15.11 -18.01
N ARG A 102 -3.75 -15.60 -19.09
CA ARG A 102 -3.93 -14.85 -20.35
C ARG A 102 -4.84 -13.63 -20.20
N ILE A 103 -5.87 -13.73 -19.37
CA ILE A 103 -6.81 -12.63 -19.13
C ILE A 103 -6.14 -11.60 -18.22
N ALA A 104 -5.48 -12.05 -17.15
CA ALA A 104 -4.76 -11.17 -16.24
C ALA A 104 -3.68 -10.36 -16.96
N LYS A 105 -2.92 -10.97 -17.88
CA LYS A 105 -1.92 -10.27 -18.70
C LYS A 105 -2.46 -9.02 -19.39
N PHE A 106 -3.67 -9.09 -19.93
CA PHE A 106 -4.30 -7.94 -20.58
C PHE A 106 -4.50 -6.78 -19.59
N PHE A 107 -5.07 -7.06 -18.41
CA PHE A 107 -5.28 -6.06 -17.35
C PHE A 107 -3.99 -5.62 -16.64
N LEU A 108 -2.87 -6.31 -16.87
CA LEU A 108 -1.55 -5.91 -16.36
C LEU A 108 -0.80 -4.99 -17.32
N SER A 109 -1.09 -5.02 -18.63
CA SER A 109 -0.39 -4.20 -19.64
C SER A 109 -1.09 -2.87 -19.97
N VAL A 110 -2.34 -2.71 -19.57
CA VAL A 110 -3.19 -1.56 -19.88
C VAL A 110 -3.09 -0.37 -18.89
N PRO A 111 -2.98 -0.56 -17.56
CA PRO A 111 -3.18 0.53 -16.62
C PRO A 111 -2.03 1.56 -16.66
N PRO A 112 -2.30 2.84 -16.31
CA PRO A 112 -1.27 3.88 -16.26
C PRO A 112 -0.25 3.68 -15.13
N LEU A 113 -0.63 2.96 -14.06
CA LEU A 113 0.25 2.64 -12.95
C LEU A 113 0.52 1.13 -12.89
N HIS A 114 1.80 0.78 -12.91
CA HIS A 114 2.30 -0.57 -12.69
C HIS A 114 3.07 -0.64 -11.37
N MET A 115 3.01 -1.79 -10.70
CA MET A 115 3.84 -2.04 -9.52
C MET A 115 5.29 -2.26 -9.97
N PRO A 116 6.26 -1.48 -9.47
CA PRO A 116 7.67 -1.70 -9.76
C PRO A 116 8.17 -3.03 -9.15
N ALA A 117 9.20 -3.60 -9.78
CA ALA A 117 9.99 -4.67 -9.19
C ALA A 117 10.99 -4.07 -8.19
N TYR A 118 10.94 -4.50 -6.93
CA TYR A 118 11.82 -3.98 -5.87
C TYR A 118 13.01 -4.89 -5.57
N ARG A 119 13.17 -6.04 -6.24
CA ARG A 119 14.24 -7.02 -5.95
C ARG A 119 15.64 -6.40 -5.75
N ASP A 120 15.98 -5.37 -6.52
CA ASP A 120 17.30 -4.70 -6.49
C ASP A 120 17.42 -3.62 -5.40
N HIS A 121 16.32 -3.36 -4.70
CA HIS A 121 16.20 -2.38 -3.62
C HIS A 121 15.93 -3.03 -2.26
N LEU A 122 15.71 -4.35 -2.20
CA LEU A 122 15.42 -5.07 -0.97
C LEU A 122 16.70 -5.46 -0.21
N GLU A 123 16.61 -5.40 1.11
CA GLU A 123 17.60 -5.92 2.05
C GLU A 123 17.16 -7.29 2.60
N ALA A 124 18.11 -8.02 3.19
CA ALA A 124 17.81 -9.29 3.82
C ALA A 124 16.79 -9.10 4.96
N GLY A 125 15.67 -9.82 4.89
CA GLY A 125 14.58 -9.73 5.89
C GLY A 125 13.47 -8.73 5.55
N ASP A 126 13.62 -7.91 4.51
CA ASP A 126 12.60 -6.93 4.11
C ASP A 126 11.25 -7.58 3.81
N ILE A 127 11.24 -8.69 3.07
CA ILE A 127 10.01 -9.40 2.74
C ILE A 127 9.28 -9.87 3.99
N ASP A 128 10.01 -10.31 5.01
CA ASP A 128 9.45 -10.78 6.27
C ASP A 128 8.84 -9.62 7.06
N ALA A 129 9.55 -8.50 7.10
CA ALA A 129 9.11 -7.28 7.75
C ALA A 129 7.86 -6.68 7.08
N LEU A 130 7.92 -6.49 5.76
CA LEU A 130 6.83 -5.97 4.95
C LEU A 130 5.58 -6.86 5.09
N TRP A 131 5.75 -8.18 5.05
CA TRP A 131 4.64 -9.11 5.25
C TRP A 131 4.07 -9.05 6.67
N ALA A 132 4.92 -8.91 7.69
CA ALA A 132 4.48 -8.73 9.07
C ALA A 132 3.63 -7.46 9.22
N TYR A 133 4.02 -6.36 8.58
CA TYR A 133 3.25 -5.12 8.59
C TYR A 133 1.88 -5.27 7.89
N VAL A 134 1.87 -5.86 6.69
CA VAL A 134 0.62 -6.15 5.95
C VAL A 134 -0.31 -7.03 6.77
N THR A 135 0.23 -8.06 7.42
CA THR A 135 -0.56 -8.97 8.26
C THR A 135 -1.12 -8.25 9.48
N TRP A 136 -0.32 -7.41 10.14
CA TRP A 136 -0.76 -6.58 11.26
C TRP A 136 -1.90 -5.62 10.86
N LEU A 137 -1.80 -4.96 9.70
CA LEU A 137 -2.87 -4.11 9.16
C LEU A 137 -4.17 -4.90 8.95
N ARG A 138 -4.04 -6.10 8.37
CA ARG A 138 -5.18 -6.98 8.07
C ARG A 138 -5.85 -7.55 9.32
N ALA A 139 -5.09 -7.73 10.40
CA ALA A 139 -5.59 -8.18 11.70
C ALA A 139 -6.33 -7.08 12.49
N GLY A 140 -6.50 -5.89 11.93
CA GLY A 140 -7.21 -4.76 12.56
C GLY A 140 -6.28 -3.63 12.99
N GLY A 141 -4.96 -3.76 12.81
CA GLY A 141 -3.99 -2.66 12.89
C GLY A 141 -4.14 -1.76 14.12
N ALA A 142 -4.51 -2.34 15.28
CA ALA A 142 -4.85 -1.74 16.58
C ALA A 142 -6.32 -1.40 16.91
N ASN A 143 -7.31 -1.92 16.18
CA ASN A 143 -8.67 -2.11 16.70
C ASN A 143 -9.22 -3.46 16.20
N PRO A 144 -9.47 -4.45 17.07
CA PRO A 144 -10.04 -5.72 16.64
C PRO A 144 -11.44 -5.49 16.05
N ARG A 145 -11.76 -6.21 14.96
CA ARG A 145 -13.11 -6.23 14.40
C ARG A 145 -14.07 -6.98 15.31
#